data_AF-A0A2X0IF08-F1
#
_entry.id   AF-A0A2X0IF08-F1
#
_cell.length_a   1.000
_cell.length_b   1.000
_cell.length_c   1.000
_cell.angle_alpha   90.00
_cell.angle_beta   90.00
_cell.angle_gamma   90.00
#
_symmetry.space_group_name_H-M   'P 1'
#
loop_
_entity.id
_entity.type
_entity.pdbx_description
1 polymer ?
#
loop_
_entity_poly.entity_id
_entity_poly.type
_entity_poly.pdbx_seq_one_letter_code
_entity_poly.pdbx_strand_id
1 'polypeptide(L)'
;MPTPLLFVVAFGVAAVASVVVGALATPKHAVVGLVLVGVACAAVARRGRNLGAALVIAPVFWLCYDGFVEHRDGVLGWGGWTETWRLAVLLAAAALPLLVRGVRRLWSARTRFRRGSLEWFEPEMPERGHPSAWN
;
A
#
# COMPACT_ATOMS: atom_id res chain seq x y z
N MET A 1 -8.81 9.54 7.11
CA MET A 1 -9.10 10.75 6.31
C MET A 1 -10.42 10.53 5.60
N PRO A 2 -11.31 11.54 5.56
CA PRO A 2 -12.48 11.49 4.69
C PRO A 2 -12.04 11.37 3.22
N THR A 3 -12.81 10.63 2.43
CA THR A 3 -12.58 10.37 0.99
C THR A 3 -12.27 11.63 0.17
N PRO A 4 -13.00 12.75 0.28
CA PRO A 4 -12.70 13.96 -0.51
C PRO A 4 -11.32 14.55 -0.19
N LEU A 5 -10.93 14.59 1.08
CA LEU A 5 -9.63 15.13 1.49
C LEU A 5 -8.48 14.23 1.02
N LEU A 6 -8.71 12.91 1.01
CA LEU A 6 -7.75 11.94 0.46
C LEU A 6 -7.57 12.14 -1.04
N PHE A 7 -8.65 12.40 -1.79
CA PHE A 7 -8.58 12.71 -3.21
C PHE A 7 -7.79 14.00 -3.47
N VAL A 8 -8.08 15.08 -2.75
CA VAL A 8 -7.37 16.37 -2.90
C VAL A 8 -5.87 16.21 -2.63
N VAL A 9 -5.50 15.50 -1.55
CA VAL A 9 -4.10 15.23 -1.24
C VAL A 9 -3.45 14.35 -2.30
N ALA A 10 -4.14 13.31 -2.77
CA ALA A 10 -3.63 12.45 -3.83
C ALA A 10 -3.40 13.22 -5.13
N PHE A 11 -4.35 14.05 -5.53
CA PHE A 11 -4.25 14.87 -6.73
C PHE A 11 -3.12 15.88 -6.63
N GLY A 12 -3.03 16.64 -5.54
CA GLY A 12 -1.97 17.63 -5.35
C GLY A 12 -0.58 17.00 -5.36
N VAL A 13 -0.39 15.87 -4.68
CA VAL A 13 0.90 15.16 -4.68
C VAL A 13 1.19 14.54 -6.04
N ALA A 14 0.21 13.92 -6.69
CA ALA A 14 0.37 13.33 -8.01
C ALA A 14 0.76 14.36 -9.07
N ALA A 15 0.08 15.51 -9.09
CA ALA A 15 0.39 16.59 -10.02
C ALA A 15 1.81 17.12 -9.81
N VAL A 16 2.19 17.47 -8.58
CA VAL A 16 3.54 17.98 -8.28
C VAL A 16 4.61 16.94 -8.61
N ALA A 17 4.42 15.69 -8.19
CA ALA A 17 5.38 14.61 -8.45
C ALA A 17 5.53 14.37 -9.96
N SER A 18 4.43 14.27 -10.71
CA SER A 18 4.47 14.01 -12.15
C SER A 18 5.00 15.19 -12.96
N VAL A 19 4.75 16.44 -12.55
CA VAL A 19 5.35 17.63 -13.20
C VAL A 19 6.85 17.68 -12.97
N VAL A 20 7.31 17.49 -11.72
CA VAL A 20 8.75 17.47 -11.40
C VAL A 20 9.45 16.33 -12.14
N VAL A 21 8.84 15.14 -12.15
CA VAL A 21 9.37 13.98 -12.88
C VAL A 21 9.34 14.23 -14.38
N GLY A 22 8.27 14.77 -14.94
CA GLY A 22 8.17 15.08 -16.38
C GLY A 22 9.20 16.11 -16.84
N ALA A 23 9.51 17.09 -15.98
CA ALA A 23 10.53 18.10 -16.24
C ALA A 23 11.97 17.54 -16.18
N LEU A 24 12.23 16.57 -15.29
CA LEU A 24 13.58 16.03 -15.04
C LEU A 24 13.87 14.74 -15.82
N ALA A 25 12.86 13.92 -16.09
CA ALA A 25 13.04 12.66 -16.78
C ALA A 25 13.15 12.90 -18.28
N THR A 26 14.11 12.25 -18.94
CA THR A 26 14.13 12.14 -20.40
C THR A 26 13.34 10.90 -20.82
N PRO A 27 12.87 10.78 -22.08
CA PRO A 27 12.07 9.64 -22.55
C PRO A 27 12.74 8.28 -22.29
N LYS A 28 14.08 8.24 -22.32
CA LYS A 28 14.89 7.06 -22.03
C LYS A 28 14.79 6.58 -20.56
N HIS A 29 14.28 7.42 -19.65
CA HIS A 29 14.23 7.17 -18.21
C HIS A 29 12.78 7.09 -17.68
N ALA A 30 11.80 6.78 -18.53
CA ALA A 30 10.40 6.65 -18.15
C ALA A 30 10.20 5.69 -16.96
N VAL A 31 10.95 4.58 -16.91
CA VAL A 31 10.89 3.63 -15.78
C VAL A 31 11.30 4.29 -14.45
N VAL A 32 12.33 5.14 -14.46
CA VAL A 32 12.77 5.88 -13.26
C VAL A 32 11.68 6.84 -12.81
N GLY A 33 11.02 7.51 -13.75
CA GLY A 33 9.87 8.35 -13.47
C GLY A 33 8.73 7.58 -12.81
N LEU A 34 8.40 6.39 -13.33
CA LEU A 34 7.36 5.53 -12.77
C LEU A 34 7.70 5.09 -11.34
N VAL A 35 8.97 4.77 -11.06
CA VAL A 35 9.42 4.42 -9.71
C VAL A 35 9.24 5.60 -8.75
N LEU A 36 9.66 6.81 -9.13
CA LEU A 36 9.53 8.01 -8.28
C LEU A 36 8.07 8.34 -7.98
N VAL A 37 7.22 8.32 -9.01
CA VAL A 37 5.77 8.54 -8.84
C VAL A 37 5.12 7.40 -8.05
N GLY A 38 5.58 6.16 -8.22
CA GLY A 38 5.16 5.01 -7.42
C GLY A 38 5.51 5.15 -5.94
N VAL A 39 6.69 5.70 -5.60
CA VAL A 39 7.08 5.98 -4.21
C VAL A 39 6.17 7.05 -3.60
N ALA A 40 5.87 8.12 -4.34
CA ALA A 40 4.93 9.15 -3.90
C ALA A 40 3.51 8.57 -3.71
N CYS A 41 3.05 7.72 -4.64
CA CYS A 41 1.79 7.00 -4.55
C CYS A 41 1.73 6.15 -3.27
N ALA A 42 2.75 5.33 -3.00
CA ALA A 42 2.84 4.54 -1.78
C ALA A 42 2.88 5.42 -0.51
N ALA A 43 3.52 6.59 -0.58
CA ALA A 43 3.55 7.55 0.52
C ALA A 43 2.15 8.12 0.85
N VAL A 44 1.36 8.47 -0.16
CA VAL A 44 -0.02 8.91 0.04
C VAL A 44 -0.90 7.73 0.50
N ALA A 45 -0.74 6.56 -0.10
CA ALA A 45 -1.50 5.36 0.25
C ALA A 45 -1.25 4.87 1.68
N ARG A 46 -0.09 5.18 2.29
CA ARG A 46 0.14 4.97 3.73
C ARG A 46 -0.88 5.71 4.60
N ARG A 47 -1.45 6.83 4.16
CA ARG A 47 -2.53 7.53 4.90
C ARG A 47 -3.91 6.90 4.70
N GLY A 48 -4.08 6.11 3.63
CA GLY A 48 -5.25 5.26 3.40
C GLY A 48 -5.27 4.06 4.36
N ARG A 49 -6.46 3.71 4.85
CA ARG A 49 -6.65 2.54 5.74
C ARG A 49 -7.23 1.32 5.02
N ASN A 50 -7.85 1.51 3.85
CA ASN A 50 -8.67 0.50 3.18
C ASN A 50 -8.31 0.40 1.68
N LEU A 51 -8.67 -0.72 1.04
CA LEU A 51 -8.50 -0.93 -0.41
C LEU A 51 -9.18 0.14 -1.28
N GLY A 52 -10.34 0.65 -0.84
CA GLY A 52 -11.03 1.74 -1.54
C GLY A 52 -10.16 3.00 -1.69
N ALA A 53 -9.25 3.26 -0.75
CA ALA A 53 -8.31 4.37 -0.90
C ALA A 53 -7.28 4.10 -2.01
N ALA A 54 -6.78 2.87 -2.14
CA ALA A 54 -5.85 2.49 -3.20
C ALA A 54 -6.51 2.60 -4.58
N LEU A 55 -7.79 2.21 -4.69
CA LEU A 55 -8.59 2.34 -5.91
C LEU A 55 -8.84 3.79 -6.34
N VAL A 56 -8.76 4.76 -5.44
CA VAL A 56 -8.88 6.19 -5.77
C VAL A 56 -7.50 6.79 -6.06
N ILE A 57 -6.49 6.46 -5.26
CA ILE A 57 -5.14 7.03 -5.38
C ILE A 57 -4.46 6.58 -6.67
N ALA A 58 -4.49 5.28 -6.97
CA ALA A 58 -3.79 4.72 -8.13
C ALA A 58 -4.21 5.36 -9.48
N PRO A 59 -5.51 5.49 -9.82
CA PRO A 59 -5.91 6.13 -11.08
C PRO A 59 -5.57 7.63 -11.12
N VAL A 60 -5.63 8.33 -9.99
CA VAL A 60 -5.23 9.76 -9.92
C VAL A 60 -3.74 9.92 -10.24
N PHE A 61 -2.89 9.09 -9.63
CA PHE A 61 -1.46 9.07 -9.92
C PHE A 61 -1.17 8.65 -11.36
N TRP A 62 -1.91 7.67 -11.89
CA TRP A 62 -1.77 7.23 -13.27
C TRP A 62 -2.14 8.34 -14.26
N LEU A 63 -3.27 9.03 -14.08
CA LEU A 63 -3.69 10.16 -14.93
C LEU A 63 -2.63 11.26 -14.98
N CYS A 64 -2.08 11.63 -13.82
CA CYS A 64 -1.04 12.66 -13.74
C CYS A 64 0.27 12.18 -14.36
N TYR A 65 0.65 10.92 -14.15
CA TYR A 65 1.85 10.34 -14.75
C TYR A 65 1.73 10.30 -16.28
N ASP A 66 0.61 9.81 -16.80
CA ASP A 66 0.40 9.66 -18.24
C ASP A 66 0.39 11.00 -18.96
N GLY A 67 -0.33 11.99 -18.42
CA GLY A 67 -0.43 13.32 -19.04
C GLY A 67 0.86 14.14 -18.99
N PHE A 68 1.62 14.09 -17.88
CA PHE A 68 2.79 14.95 -17.69
C PHE A 68 4.13 14.29 -17.98
N VAL A 69 4.27 12.97 -17.78
CA VAL A 69 5.55 12.27 -17.95
C VAL A 69 5.64 11.60 -19.31
N GLU A 70 4.58 10.89 -19.71
CA GLU A 70 4.58 10.14 -20.96
C GLU A 70 4.26 11.03 -22.16
N HIS A 71 3.09 11.67 -22.16
CA HIS A 71 2.62 12.45 -23.30
C HIS A 71 3.09 13.90 -23.27
N ARG A 72 3.51 14.42 -22.10
CA ARG A 72 4.10 15.76 -21.82
C ARG A 72 3.25 16.99 -22.21
N ASP A 73 2.31 16.83 -23.13
CA ASP A 73 1.43 17.87 -23.65
C ASP A 73 0.11 17.96 -22.84
N GLY A 74 0.00 17.22 -21.74
CA GLY A 74 -1.24 17.10 -20.97
C GLY A 74 -2.34 16.32 -21.69
N VAL A 75 -2.00 15.67 -22.80
CA VAL A 75 -2.92 14.79 -23.54
C VAL A 75 -2.94 13.43 -22.86
N LEU A 76 -4.14 12.91 -22.61
CA LEU A 76 -4.34 11.54 -22.14
C LEU A 76 -4.31 10.59 -23.33
N GLY A 77 -3.34 9.68 -23.35
CA GLY A 77 -3.24 8.66 -24.37
C GLY A 77 -3.63 7.30 -23.81
N TRP A 78 -4.32 6.49 -24.62
CA TRP A 78 -4.52 5.07 -24.30
C TRP A 78 -3.85 4.22 -25.37
N GLY A 79 -2.59 3.89 -25.15
CA GLY A 79 -1.80 3.00 -26.01
C GLY A 79 -2.07 1.51 -25.80
N GLY A 80 -2.93 1.14 -24.83
CA GLY A 80 -3.34 -0.24 -24.56
C GLY A 80 -2.49 -0.91 -23.47
N TRP A 81 -1.60 -1.84 -23.87
CA TRP A 81 -0.93 -2.76 -22.94
C TRP A 81 0.04 -2.04 -21.98
N THR A 82 0.75 -1.03 -22.47
CA THR A 82 1.70 -0.23 -21.68
C THR A 82 1.02 0.58 -20.59
N GLU A 83 -0.12 1.19 -20.89
CA GLU A 83 -0.89 1.98 -19.94
C GLU A 83 -1.49 1.10 -18.84
N THR A 84 -1.93 -0.10 -19.21
CA THR A 84 -2.43 -1.12 -18.28
C THR A 84 -1.35 -1.57 -17.30
N TRP A 85 -0.12 -1.82 -17.79
CA TRP A 85 1.00 -2.20 -16.94
C TRP A 85 1.35 -1.10 -15.93
N ARG A 86 1.40 0.18 -16.37
CA ARG A 86 1.69 1.33 -15.50
C ARG A 86 0.64 1.49 -14.41
N LEU A 87 -0.63 1.35 -14.77
CA LEU A 87 -1.73 1.36 -13.81
C LEU A 87 -1.58 0.23 -12.79
N ALA A 88 -1.28 -0.99 -13.25
CA ALA A 88 -1.07 -2.14 -12.38
C ALA A 88 0.09 -1.92 -11.39
N VAL A 89 1.20 -1.32 -11.83
CA VAL A 89 2.33 -0.96 -10.95
C VAL A 89 1.91 0.06 -9.89
N LEU A 90 1.22 1.12 -10.30
CA LEU A 90 0.77 2.16 -9.35
C LEU A 90 -0.26 1.62 -8.37
N LEU A 91 -1.13 0.70 -8.81
CA LEU A 91 -2.07 0.00 -7.95
C LEU A 91 -1.35 -0.92 -6.95
N ALA A 92 -0.35 -1.68 -7.40
CA ALA A 92 0.49 -2.49 -6.53
C ALA A 92 1.24 -1.63 -5.51
N ALA A 93 1.78 -0.48 -5.93
CA ALA A 93 2.44 0.48 -5.05
C ALA A 93 1.46 1.07 -4.01
N ALA A 94 0.23 1.38 -4.41
CA ALA A 94 -0.83 1.84 -3.50
C ALA A 94 -1.30 0.76 -2.52
N ALA A 95 -1.27 -0.52 -2.93
CA ALA A 95 -1.63 -1.66 -2.09
C ALA A 95 -0.52 -2.09 -1.12
N LEU A 96 0.75 -1.76 -1.44
CA LEU A 96 1.93 -2.16 -0.67
C LEU A 96 1.82 -1.86 0.84
N PRO A 97 1.35 -0.67 1.30
CA PRO A 97 1.21 -0.39 2.73
C PRO A 97 0.20 -1.30 3.43
N LEU A 98 -0.83 -1.77 2.73
CA LEU A 98 -1.82 -2.71 3.28
C LEU A 98 -1.21 -4.09 3.45
N LEU A 99 -0.47 -4.56 2.45
CA LEU A 99 0.26 -5.83 2.52
C LEU A 99 1.27 -5.83 3.67
N VAL A 100 2.08 -4.77 3.80
CA VAL A 100 3.05 -4.65 4.89
C VAL A 100 2.38 -4.69 6.27
N ARG A 101 1.21 -4.05 6.44
CA ARG A 101 0.43 -4.12 7.68
C ARG A 101 -0.11 -5.52 7.94
N GLY A 102 -0.63 -6.19 6.92
CA GLY A 102 -1.12 -7.57 7.01
C GLY A 102 -0.03 -8.54 7.45
N VAL A 103 1.13 -8.47 6.79
CA VAL A 103 2.31 -9.28 7.14
C VAL A 103 2.77 -9.02 8.57
N ARG A 104 2.89 -7.74 8.98
CA ARG A 104 3.28 -7.40 10.36
C ARG A 104 2.29 -7.95 11.40
N ARG A 105 0.98 -7.87 11.12
CA ARG A 105 -0.05 -8.43 12.00
C ARG A 105 0.08 -9.94 12.12
N LEU A 106 0.21 -10.65 11.00
CA LEU A 106 0.40 -12.10 10.98
C LEU A 106 1.66 -12.52 11.74
N TRP A 107 2.77 -11.79 11.55
CA TRP A 107 4.03 -12.05 12.24
C TRP A 107 3.93 -11.81 13.75
N SER A 108 3.22 -10.75 14.16
CA SER A 108 2.93 -10.46 15.58
C SER A 108 2.00 -11.50 16.22
N ALA A 109 1.09 -12.10 15.44
CA ALA A 109 0.23 -13.18 15.92
C ALA A 109 1.04 -14.47 16.07
N ARG A 110 1.85 -14.82 15.06
CA ARG A 110 2.71 -16.00 15.09
C ARG A 110 3.70 -15.98 16.25
N THR A 111 4.30 -14.82 16.54
CA THR A 111 5.21 -14.66 17.69
C THR A 111 4.50 -14.76 19.03
N ARG A 112 3.26 -14.26 19.14
CA ARG A 112 2.41 -14.46 20.34
C ARG A 112 2.06 -15.93 20.55
N PHE A 113 1.60 -16.64 19.51
CA PHE A 113 1.34 -18.07 19.61
C PHE A 113 2.59 -18.86 20.00
N ARG A 114 3.76 -18.50 19.45
CA ARG A 114 5.03 -19.14 19.82
C ARG A 114 5.46 -18.88 21.27
N ARG A 115 5.11 -17.71 21.85
CA ARG A 115 5.33 -17.44 23.28
C ARG A 115 4.34 -18.21 24.16
N GLY A 116 3.05 -18.20 23.82
CA GLY A 116 2.03 -18.94 24.57
C GLY A 116 2.25 -20.46 24.55
N SER A 117 2.87 -21.01 23.51
CA SER A 117 3.27 -22.43 23.49
C SER A 117 4.53 -22.76 24.30
N LEU A 118 5.27 -21.74 24.76
CA LEU A 118 6.47 -21.87 25.59
C LEU A 118 6.19 -21.54 27.06
N GLU A 119 5.08 -20.87 27.36
CA GLU A 119 4.55 -20.81 28.72
C GLU A 119 4.20 -22.25 29.11
N TRP A 120 4.93 -22.77 30.10
CA TRP A 120 4.73 -24.10 30.63
C TRP A 120 3.26 -24.22 30.97
N PHE A 121 2.58 -25.21 30.38
CA PHE A 121 1.24 -25.58 30.81
C PHE A 121 1.41 -26.04 32.25
N GLU A 122 1.22 -25.15 33.22
CA GLU A 122 0.96 -25.56 34.59
C GLU A 122 -0.45 -26.11 34.54
N PRO A 123 -0.65 -27.45 34.52
CA PRO A 123 -1.98 -27.96 34.80
C PRO A 123 -2.35 -27.34 36.15
N GLU A 124 -3.48 -26.62 36.21
CA GLU A 124 -4.07 -26.24 37.49
C GLU A 124 -4.11 -27.50 38.31
N MET A 125 -3.19 -27.62 39.28
CA MET A 125 -3.17 -28.76 40.18
C MET A 125 -4.54 -28.72 40.83
N PRO A 126 -5.36 -29.78 40.70
CA PRO A 126 -6.62 -29.81 41.40
C PRO A 126 -6.31 -29.53 42.86
N GLU A 127 -6.91 -28.46 43.40
CA GLU A 127 -6.77 -28.12 44.80
C GLU A 127 -7.00 -29.39 45.62
N ARG A 128 -6.32 -29.58 46.75
CA ARG A 128 -6.41 -30.81 47.56
C ARG A 128 -7.85 -31.17 48.01
N GLY A 129 -8.84 -30.31 47.77
CA GLY A 129 -10.27 -30.56 47.96
C GLY A 129 -11.06 -30.92 46.69
N HIS A 130 -10.43 -31.08 45.52
CA HIS A 130 -11.15 -31.38 44.28
C HIS A 130 -11.67 -32.84 44.29
N PRO A 131 -12.97 -33.08 44.06
CA PRO A 131 -13.61 -34.39 44.20
C PRO A 131 -13.07 -35.48 43.26
N SER A 132 -12.24 -35.13 42.29
CA SER A 132 -11.57 -36.06 41.36
C SER A 132 -10.26 -36.65 41.90
N ALA A 133 -9.76 -36.22 43.06
CA ALA A 133 -8.52 -36.73 43.65
C ALA A 133 -8.66 -38.07 44.39
N TRP A 134 -9.89 -38.61 44.48
CA TRP A 134 -10.24 -39.78 45.29
C TRP A 134 -10.78 -40.98 44.47
N ASN A 135 -10.64 -40.96 43.14
CA ASN A 135 -10.98 -42.09 42.27
C ASN A 135 -9.74 -42.73 41.67
#